data_AF-A0A3N5WII5-F1
#
_entry.id   AF-A0A3N5WII5-F1
#
_cell.length_a   1.000
_cell.length_b   1.000
_cell.length_c   1.000
_cell.angle_alpha   90.00
_cell.angle_beta   90.00
_cell.angle_gamma   90.00
#
_symmetry.space_group_name_H-M   'P 1'
#
loop_
_entity.id
_entity.type
_entity.pdbx_description
1 polymer ?
#
loop_
_entity_poly.entity_id
_entity_poly.type
_entity_poly.pdbx_seq_one_letter_code
_entity_poly.pdbx_strand_id
1 'polypeptide(L)' 'MDFVPLKIQTRFSPLLSVVDPAEIAGFVAGAGGRAAGIADRGVLFGAVAARRSFREAGIAL' A
#
# COMPACT_ATOMS: atom_id res chain seq x y z
N MET A 1 15.71 4.65 11.82
CA MET A 1 15.94 4.07 10.49
C MET A 1 14.69 4.32 9.68
N ASP A 2 14.80 4.94 8.51
CA ASP A 2 13.67 5.11 7.61
C ASP A 2 13.47 3.82 6.81
N PHE A 3 12.33 3.16 6.99
CA PHE A 3 11.96 1.95 6.27
C PHE A 3 10.82 2.25 5.30
N VAL A 4 11.00 1.84 4.04
CA VAL A 4 10.00 2.01 2.99
C VAL A 4 9.69 0.64 2.39
N PRO A 5 8.52 0.05 2.66
CA PRO A 5 8.14 -1.23 2.08
C PRO A 5 7.76 -1.03 0.61
N LEU A 6 8.59 -1.52 -0.31
CA LEU A 6 8.39 -1.32 -1.76
C LEU A 6 7.53 -2.39 -2.45
N LYS A 7 7.31 -3.53 -1.80
CA LYS A 7 6.54 -4.65 -2.36
C LYS A 7 5.48 -5.10 -1.36
N ILE A 8 4.30 -4.51 -1.48
CA ILE A 8 3.12 -4.94 -0.74
C ILE A 8 2.04 -5.37 -1.73
N GLN A 9 1.44 -6.53 -1.48
CA GLN A 9 0.33 -7.05 -2.27
C GLN A 9 -0.98 -6.72 -1.58
N THR A 10 -1.93 -6.19 -2.32
CA THR A 10 -3.28 -5.86 -1.85
C THR A 10 -4.24 -7.01 -2.15
N ARG A 11 -5.46 -6.90 -1.65
CA ARG A 11 -6.59 -7.78 -2.02
C ARG A 11 -6.86 -7.90 -3.53
N PHE A 12 -6.30 -7.00 -4.35
CA PHE A 12 -6.41 -7.06 -5.81
C PHE A 12 -5.36 -7.94 -6.46
N SER A 13 -4.34 -8.37 -5.72
CA SER A 13 -3.37 -9.36 -6.20
C SER A 13 -4.04 -10.74 -6.29
N PRO A 14 -4.07 -11.37 -7.48
CA PRO A 14 -4.67 -12.69 -7.64
C PRO A 14 -4.13 -13.72 -6.65
N LEU A 15 -5.05 -14.45 -6.01
CA LEU A 15 -4.83 -15.70 -5.26
C LEU A 15 -4.04 -15.59 -3.94
N LEU A 16 -3.59 -14.41 -3.50
CA LEU A 16 -2.51 -14.36 -2.50
C LEU A 16 -2.59 -13.28 -1.42
N SER A 17 -3.41 -12.25 -1.57
CA SER A 17 -3.52 -11.21 -0.53
C SER A 17 -4.98 -10.84 -0.26
N VAL A 18 -5.23 -10.46 0.98
CA VAL A 18 -6.53 -10.02 1.50
C VAL A 18 -6.48 -8.61 2.08
N VAL A 19 -5.31 -7.96 2.05
CA VAL A 19 -5.08 -6.69 2.75
C VAL A 19 -5.64 -5.53 1.93
N ASP A 20 -6.44 -4.68 2.57
CA ASP A 20 -6.99 -3.49 1.89
C ASP A 20 -5.92 -2.38 1.79
N PRO A 21 -5.85 -1.64 0.67
CA PRO A 21 -4.95 -0.49 0.55
C PRO A 21 -5.03 0.54 1.68
N ALA A 22 -6.20 0.74 2.31
CA ALA A 22 -6.34 1.65 3.44
C ALA A 22 -5.63 1.12 4.71
N GLU A 23 -5.66 -0.19 4.95
CA GLU A 23 -4.96 -0.82 6.08
C GLU A 23 -3.44 -0.69 5.92
N ILE A 24 -2.95 -0.81 4.69
CA ILE A 24 -1.53 -0.61 4.37
C ILE A 24 -1.11 0.83 4.68
N ALA A 25 -1.90 1.83 4.24
CA ALA A 25 -1.62 3.23 4.53
C ALA A 25 -1.59 3.51 6.04
N GLY A 26 -2.57 2.96 6.79
CA GLY A 26 -2.64 3.09 8.24
C GLY A 26 -1.45 2.44 8.96
N PHE A 27 -1.05 1.25 8.53
CA PHE A 27 0.13 0.57 9.07
C PHE A 27 1.41 1.38 8.85
N VAL A 28 1.63 1.88 7.62
CA VAL A 28 2.83 2.66 7.27
C VAL A 28 2.86 3.97 8.05
N ALA A 29 1.73 4.69 8.13
CA ALA A 29 1.61 5.91 8.92
C ALA A 29 1.85 5.65 10.41
N GLY A 30 1.27 4.57 10.97
CA GLY A 30 1.47 4.17 12.37
C GLY A 30 2.91 3.79 12.71
N ALA A 31 3.67 3.28 11.74
CA ALA A 31 5.10 3.02 11.86
C ALA A 31 5.98 4.27 11.68
N GLY A 32 5.39 5.45 11.44
CA GLY A 32 6.13 6.69 11.14
C GLY A 32 6.71 6.73 9.71
N GLY A 33 6.29 5.80 8.84
CA GLY A 33 6.70 5.77 7.44
C GLY A 33 6.09 6.92 6.65
N ARG A 34 6.76 7.27 5.55
CA ARG A 34 6.33 8.35 4.64
C ARG A 34 6.08 7.88 3.21
N ALA A 35 6.37 6.62 2.92
CA ALA A 35 6.21 6.04 1.59
C ALA A 35 5.98 4.52 1.69
N ALA A 36 5.27 3.95 0.72
CA ALA A 36 5.17 2.51 0.51
C ALA A 36 4.77 2.19 -0.93
N GLY A 37 5.27 1.09 -1.47
CA GLY A 37 4.99 0.62 -2.83
C GLY A 37 3.98 -0.52 -2.86
N ILE A 38 3.01 -0.41 -3.77
CA ILE A 38 2.04 -1.47 -4.07
C ILE A 38 2.46 -2.22 -5.34
N ALA A 39 2.56 -3.55 -5.24
CA ALA A 39 3.03 -4.42 -6.30
C ALA A 39 2.19 -5.71 -6.37
N ASP A 40 0.96 -5.57 -6.89
CA ASP A 40 0.07 -6.71 -7.13
C ASP A 40 0.56 -7.57 -8.30
N ARG A 41 0.20 -8.86 -8.28
CA ARG A 41 0.64 -9.79 -9.33
C ARG A 41 -0.12 -9.56 -10.64
N GLY A 42 0.55 -9.00 -11.63
CA GLY A 42 0.05 -8.91 -13.01
C GLY A 42 -1.07 -7.89 -13.22
N VAL A 43 -1.38 -7.07 -12.22
CA VAL A 43 -2.43 -6.04 -12.27
C VAL A 43 -1.98 -4.78 -11.53
N LEU A 44 -2.63 -3.64 -11.79
CA LEU A 44 -2.38 -2.34 -11.13
C LEU A 44 -3.59 -1.82 -10.33
N PHE A 45 -4.63 -2.64 -10.17
CA PHE A 45 -5.86 -2.20 -9.51
C PHE A 45 -5.63 -1.75 -8.06
N GLY A 46 -4.77 -2.44 -7.31
CA GLY A 46 -4.44 -2.04 -5.94
C GLY A 46 -3.66 -0.73 -5.86
N ALA A 47 -2.76 -0.45 -6.81
CA ALA A 47 -2.07 0.84 -6.85
C ALA A 47 -3.05 1.99 -7.11
N VAL A 48 -4.00 1.82 -8.03
CA VAL A 48 -5.05 2.83 -8.27
C VAL A 48 -5.94 3.02 -7.04
N ALA A 49 -6.36 1.93 -6.41
CA ALA A 49 -7.18 1.96 -5.20
C ALA A 49 -6.45 2.59 -3.99
N ALA A 50 -5.13 2.36 -3.86
CA ALA A 50 -4.29 2.90 -2.80
C ALA A 50 -4.11 4.42 -2.88
N ARG A 51 -4.21 5.01 -4.09
CA ARG A 51 -3.89 6.42 -4.32
C ARG A 51 -4.63 7.37 -3.38
N ARG A 52 -5.91 7.11 -3.12
CA ARG A 52 -6.73 7.98 -2.25
C ARG A 52 -6.32 7.84 -0.79
N SER A 53 -6.29 6.62 -0.26
CA SER A 53 -6.00 6.37 1.16
C SER A 53 -4.57 6.78 1.53
N PHE A 54 -3.61 6.55 0.64
CA PHE A 54 -2.22 6.99 0.84
C PHE A 54 -2.11 8.51 0.89
N ARG A 55 -2.79 9.21 -0.02
CA ARG A 55 -2.84 10.69 -0.01
C ARG A 55 -3.47 11.23 1.27
N GLU A 56 -4.60 10.66 1.69
CA GLU A 56 -5.29 11.05 2.92
C GLU A 56 -4.43 10.80 4.16
N ALA A 57 -3.60 9.75 4.16
CA ALA A 57 -2.65 9.43 5.22
C ALA A 57 -1.30 10.15 5.12
N GLY A 58 -1.07 10.99 4.10
CA GLY A 58 0.21 11.67 3.89
C GLY A 58 1.37 10.74 3.50
N ILE A 59 1.06 9.56 2.95
CA ILE A 59 2.02 8.55 2.50
C ILE A 59 2.22 8.66 1.00
N ALA A 60 3.47 8.68 0.53
CA ALA A 60 3.79 8.54 -0.88
C ALA A 60 3.57 7.10 -1.35
N LEU A 61 2.83 6.92 -2.43
CA LEU A 61 2.57 5.63 -3.08
C LEU A 61 3.62 5.33 -4.16
#